data_AF-A0A8J8PNI3-F1
#
_entry.id   AF-A0A8J8PNI3-F1
#
_cell.length_a   1.000
_cell.length_b   1.000
_cell.length_c   1.000
_cell.angle_alpha   90.00
_cell.angle_beta   90.00
_cell.angle_gamma   90.00
#
_symmetry.space_group_name_H-M   'P 1'
#
loop_
_entity.id
_entity.type
_entity.pdbx_description
1 polymer ?
#
loop_
_entity_poly.entity_id
_entity_poly.type
_entity_poly.pdbx_seq_one_letter_code
_entity_poly.pdbx_strand_id
1 'polypeptide(L)'
;MPNKDDKYLAKNSITYKEVLAQGIGGAAPAMASLVTLTGAAAYTYASLPLAMLLALFAVLLDATKLSITARYVQSAGGIYAFISYGFGKFVGYLIGWAYVLYTLTALVFIYLSVGVFLPAAFSVIGLNTPDWLWLPIVIIVSLFGGFKNSGATTWKEMGEE
;
A
#
# COMPACT_ATOMS: atom_id res chain seq x y z
N MET A 1 -12.14 -6.55 -33.03
CA MET A 1 -12.16 -5.09 -32.75
C MET A 1 -13.15 -4.87 -31.61
N PRO A 2 -12.77 -4.31 -30.46
CA PRO A 2 -13.71 -4.08 -29.36
C PRO A 2 -14.73 -3.00 -29.76
N ASN A 3 -16.00 -3.27 -29.47
CA ASN A 3 -17.15 -2.44 -29.81
C ASN A 3 -17.15 -1.13 -28.99
N LYS A 4 -17.54 -0.01 -29.61
CA LYS A 4 -17.38 1.35 -29.06
C LYS A 4 -18.49 1.77 -28.09
N ASP A 5 -19.50 0.92 -27.89
CA ASP A 5 -20.74 1.24 -27.17
C ASP A 5 -20.83 0.63 -25.76
N ASP A 6 -19.82 -0.14 -25.34
CA ASP A 6 -19.82 -0.83 -24.04
C ASP A 6 -19.03 -0.02 -23.00
N LYS A 7 -19.45 1.24 -22.73
CA LYS A 7 -18.88 2.05 -21.62
C LYS A 7 -19.44 1.65 -20.26
N TYR A 8 -19.57 0.36 -20.00
CA TYR A 8 -19.95 -0.14 -18.68
C TYR A 8 -18.73 -0.82 -18.08
N LEU A 9 -18.30 -0.33 -16.92
CA LEU A 9 -17.29 -1.03 -16.13
C LEU A 9 -17.82 -2.43 -15.79
N ALA A 10 -16.94 -3.43 -15.80
CA ALA A 10 -17.29 -4.78 -15.39
C ALA A 10 -17.97 -4.75 -14.01
N LYS A 11 -19.03 -5.55 -13.83
CA LYS A 11 -19.75 -5.65 -12.55
C LYS A 11 -18.73 -5.93 -11.42
N ASN A 12 -18.79 -5.15 -10.33
CA ASN A 12 -17.80 -5.11 -9.23
C ASN A 12 -16.44 -4.45 -9.54
N SER A 13 -16.38 -3.51 -10.49
CA SER A 13 -15.19 -2.67 -10.69
C SER A 13 -15.02 -1.62 -9.59
N ILE A 14 -13.78 -1.40 -9.16
CA ILE A 14 -13.43 -0.33 -8.23
C ILE A 14 -13.53 1.03 -8.92
N THR A 15 -14.22 1.98 -8.30
CA THR A 15 -14.37 3.35 -8.82
C THR A 15 -13.08 4.15 -8.63
N TYR A 16 -12.83 5.17 -9.46
CA TYR A 16 -11.67 6.06 -9.32
C TYR A 16 -11.48 6.61 -7.89
N LYS A 17 -12.57 7.02 -7.23
CA LYS A 17 -12.53 7.53 -5.85
C LYS A 17 -12.04 6.48 -4.85
N GLU A 18 -12.44 5.23 -5.03
CA GLU A 18 -12.05 4.11 -4.16
C GLU A 18 -10.58 3.75 -4.39
N VAL A 19 -10.12 3.71 -5.65
CA VAL A 19 -8.70 3.50 -5.98
C VAL A 19 -7.84 4.65 -5.42
N LEU A 20 -8.30 5.90 -5.54
CA LEU A 20 -7.60 7.05 -5.01
C LEU A 20 -7.49 6.98 -3.47
N ALA A 21 -8.60 6.66 -2.80
CA ALA A 21 -8.62 6.50 -1.35
C ALA A 21 -7.72 5.34 -0.90
N GLN A 22 -7.70 4.23 -1.64
CA GLN A 22 -6.79 3.10 -1.39
C GLN A 22 -5.33 3.49 -1.62
N GLY A 23 -5.04 4.30 -2.64
CA GLY A 23 -3.69 4.81 -2.90
C GLY A 23 -3.18 5.72 -1.78
N ILE A 24 -3.99 6.70 -1.36
CA ILE A 24 -3.65 7.61 -0.26
C ILE A 24 -3.54 6.85 1.07
N GLY A 25 -4.50 5.97 1.35
CA GLY A 25 -4.52 5.15 2.56
C GLY A 25 -3.34 4.17 2.62
N GLY A 26 -3.03 3.54 1.49
CA GLY A 26 -1.90 2.61 1.37
C GLY A 26 -0.54 3.28 1.49
N ALA A 27 -0.41 4.54 1.05
CA ALA A 27 0.81 5.33 1.27
C ALA A 27 1.02 5.68 2.76
N ALA A 28 -0.05 5.66 3.58
CA ALA A 28 -0.05 5.96 5.00
C ALA A 28 0.91 7.13 5.40
N PRO A 29 0.77 8.31 4.74
CA PRO A 29 1.81 9.34 4.74
C PRO A 29 2.15 9.88 6.13
N ALA A 30 1.18 9.96 7.03
CA ALA A 30 1.41 10.45 8.40
C ALA A 30 2.34 9.52 9.19
N MET A 31 2.10 8.21 9.14
CA MET A 31 2.93 7.24 9.85
C MET A 31 4.30 7.06 9.16
N ALA A 32 4.29 6.92 7.83
CA ALA A 32 5.52 6.72 7.05
C ALA A 32 6.49 7.90 7.20
N SER A 33 5.98 9.14 7.21
CA SER A 33 6.81 10.32 7.45
C SER A 33 7.34 10.35 8.88
N LEU A 34 6.54 10.08 9.91
CA LEU A 34 7.05 10.06 11.29
C LEU A 34 8.22 9.07 11.46
N VAL A 35 8.09 7.82 11.00
CA VAL A 35 9.16 6.81 11.13
C VAL A 35 10.39 7.18 10.31
N THR A 36 10.18 7.53 9.03
CA THR A 36 11.30 7.75 8.10
C THR A 36 12.01 9.06 8.39
N LEU A 37 11.27 10.12 8.75
CA LEU A 37 11.85 11.43 9.05
C LEU A 37 12.56 11.45 10.39
N THR A 38 12.05 10.75 11.42
CA THR A 38 12.79 10.64 12.69
C THR A 38 14.12 9.91 12.49
N GLY A 39 14.11 8.82 11.72
CA GLY A 39 15.33 8.14 11.30
C GLY A 39 16.27 9.06 10.51
N ALA A 40 15.76 9.76 9.49
CA ALA A 40 16.54 10.68 8.67
C ALA A 40 17.13 11.85 9.48
N ALA A 41 16.38 12.38 10.44
CA ALA A 41 16.80 13.49 11.30
C ALA A 41 18.02 13.13 12.16
N ALA A 42 18.13 11.87 12.59
CA ALA A 42 19.27 11.38 13.36
C ALA A 42 20.60 11.46 12.58
N TYR A 43 20.56 11.50 11.25
CA TYR A 43 21.76 11.52 10.40
C TYR A 43 21.98 12.85 9.68
N THR A 44 20.91 13.52 9.25
CA THR A 44 21.00 14.71 8.37
C THR A 44 20.91 16.04 9.11
N TYR A 45 20.44 16.05 10.37
CA TYR A 45 20.32 17.23 11.22
C TYR A 45 19.78 18.46 10.44
N ALA A 46 20.57 19.53 10.31
CA ALA A 46 20.17 20.78 9.65
C ALA A 46 19.95 20.67 8.12
N SER A 47 20.44 19.61 7.47
CA SER A 47 20.26 19.39 6.02
C SER A 47 18.98 18.64 5.65
N LEU A 48 18.20 18.19 6.64
CA LEU A 48 16.96 17.46 6.46
C LEU A 48 15.93 18.14 5.52
N PRO A 49 15.63 19.45 5.62
CA PRO A 49 14.66 20.07 4.71
C PRO A 49 15.13 20.04 3.25
N LEU A 50 16.43 20.19 3.00
CA LEU A 50 16.97 20.10 1.63
C LEU A 50 16.90 18.66 1.10
N ALA A 51 17.24 17.68 1.94
CA ALA A 51 17.11 16.26 1.60
C ALA A 51 15.65 15.90 1.27
N MET A 52 14.69 16.44 2.01
CA MET A 52 13.26 16.23 1.76
C MET A 52 12.79 16.81 0.44
N LEU A 53 13.26 18.01 0.08
CA LEU A 53 12.95 18.59 -1.23
C LEU A 53 13.48 17.70 -2.36
N LEU A 54 14.72 17.23 -2.26
CA LEU A 54 15.30 16.33 -3.25
C LEU A 54 14.55 14.99 -3.34
N ALA A 55 14.17 14.41 -2.19
CA ALA A 55 13.37 13.19 -2.14
C ALA A 55 11.99 13.38 -2.78
N LEU A 56 11.34 14.53 -2.54
CA LEU A 56 10.05 14.87 -3.15
C LEU A 56 10.16 14.92 -4.68
N PHE A 57 11.19 15.59 -5.21
CA PHE A 57 11.43 15.63 -6.66
C PHE A 57 11.67 14.24 -7.23
N ALA A 58 12.45 13.40 -6.56
CA ALA A 58 12.72 12.03 -7.00
C ALA A 58 11.41 11.19 -7.07
N VAL A 59 10.56 11.28 -6.05
CA VAL A 59 9.29 10.54 -6.00
C VAL A 59 8.29 11.04 -7.05
N LEU A 60 8.23 12.35 -7.32
CA LEU A 60 7.37 12.88 -8.38
C LEU A 60 7.79 12.38 -9.78
N LEU A 61 9.10 12.32 -10.03
CA LEU A 61 9.63 11.78 -11.28
C LEU A 61 9.31 10.29 -11.42
N ASP A 62 9.46 9.52 -10.34
CA ASP A 62 9.14 8.09 -10.32
C ASP A 62 7.64 7.84 -10.56
N ALA A 63 6.78 8.55 -9.83
CA ALA A 63 5.32 8.46 -9.97
C ALA A 63 4.85 8.83 -11.39
N THR A 64 5.51 9.79 -12.03
CA THR A 64 5.19 10.19 -13.42
C THR A 64 5.51 9.06 -14.40
N LYS A 65 6.69 8.44 -14.29
CA LYS A 65 7.09 7.32 -15.16
C LYS A 65 6.13 6.15 -15.00
N LEU A 66 5.83 5.78 -13.76
CA LEU A 66 4.89 4.70 -13.45
C LEU A 66 3.49 5.00 -14.01
N SER A 67 3.01 6.24 -13.88
CA SER A 67 1.71 6.68 -14.40
C SER A 67 1.63 6.59 -15.93
N ILE A 68 2.72 6.90 -16.64
CA ILE A 68 2.80 6.75 -18.10
C ILE A 68 2.77 5.27 -18.47
N THR A 69 3.61 4.44 -17.84
CA THR A 69 3.66 3.00 -18.11
C THR A 69 2.33 2.30 -17.80
N ALA A 70 1.64 2.72 -16.75
CA ALA A 70 0.31 2.21 -16.37
C ALA A 70 -0.77 2.44 -17.43
N ARG A 71 -0.59 3.41 -18.34
CA ARG A 71 -1.51 3.63 -19.47
C ARG A 71 -1.30 2.62 -20.60
N TYR A 72 -0.09 2.07 -20.73
CA TYR A 72 0.26 1.13 -21.80
C TYR A 72 0.10 -0.33 -21.39
N VAL A 73 0.33 -0.65 -20.11
CA VAL A 73 0.20 -2.00 -19.57
C VAL A 73 -0.91 -2.01 -18.53
N GLN A 74 -2.15 -2.24 -18.97
CA GLN A 74 -3.29 -2.43 -18.09
C GLN A 74 -3.51 -3.94 -17.87
N SER A 75 -2.83 -4.48 -16.87
CA SER A 75 -2.93 -5.89 -16.51
C SER A 75 -3.33 -6.05 -15.04
N ALA A 76 -4.21 -7.02 -14.76
CA ALA A 76 -4.57 -7.44 -13.40
C ALA A 76 -3.38 -8.05 -12.63
N GLY A 77 -2.29 -8.41 -13.32
CA GLY A 77 -1.10 -9.01 -12.72
C GLY A 77 -0.14 -8.02 -12.03
N GLY A 78 -0.46 -6.72 -12.00
CA GLY A 78 0.32 -5.71 -11.27
C GLY A 78 1.80 -5.65 -11.69
N ILE A 79 2.70 -5.50 -10.73
CA ILE A 79 4.15 -5.33 -10.94
C ILE A 79 4.77 -6.49 -11.74
N TYR A 80 4.30 -7.73 -11.52
CA TYR A 80 4.75 -8.87 -12.31
C TYR A 80 4.46 -8.69 -13.80
N ALA A 81 3.26 -8.21 -14.16
CA ALA A 81 2.89 -8.00 -15.55
C ALA A 81 3.66 -6.84 -16.19
N PHE A 82 3.88 -5.74 -15.45
CA PHE A 82 4.70 -4.61 -15.90
C PHE A 82 6.12 -5.05 -16.26
N ILE A 83 6.76 -5.81 -15.37
CA ILE A 83 8.15 -6.22 -15.54
C ILE A 83 8.27 -7.33 -16.58
N SER A 84 7.33 -8.28 -16.60
CA SER A 84 7.31 -9.33 -17.61
C SER A 84 7.17 -8.78 -19.02
N TYR A 85 6.45 -7.67 -19.20
CA TYR A 85 6.29 -7.01 -20.50
C TYR A 85 7.57 -6.31 -20.97
N GLY A 86 8.37 -5.75 -20.05
CA GLY A 86 9.61 -5.03 -20.40
C GLY A 86 10.87 -5.90 -20.45
N PHE A 87 11.03 -6.80 -19.49
CA PHE A 87 12.27 -7.57 -19.25
C PHE A 87 12.13 -9.08 -19.46
N GLY A 88 10.93 -9.55 -19.81
CA GLY A 88 10.62 -10.96 -20.04
C GLY A 88 10.18 -11.71 -18.78
N LYS A 89 9.60 -12.90 -19.00
CA LYS A 89 8.88 -13.68 -17.99
C LYS A 89 9.74 -14.12 -16.80
N PHE A 90 11.01 -14.45 -17.03
CA PHE A 90 11.92 -14.92 -15.97
C PHE A 90 12.23 -13.81 -14.96
N VAL A 91 12.58 -12.61 -15.45
CA VAL A 91 12.82 -11.44 -14.59
C VAL A 91 11.54 -11.01 -13.89
N GLY A 92 10.41 -11.04 -14.61
CA GLY A 92 9.08 -10.84 -14.03
C GLY A 92 8.81 -11.78 -12.86
N TYR A 93 9.06 -13.08 -13.01
CA TYR A 93 8.86 -14.08 -11.96
C TYR A 93 9.70 -13.81 -10.71
N LEU A 94 11.00 -13.55 -10.89
CA LEU A 94 11.90 -13.23 -9.78
C LEU A 94 11.45 -11.98 -9.01
N ILE A 95 11.13 -10.91 -9.73
CA ILE A 95 10.70 -9.66 -9.08
C ILE A 95 9.30 -9.79 -8.50
N GLY A 96 8.43 -10.59 -9.10
CA GLY A 96 7.12 -10.94 -8.52
C GLY A 96 7.27 -11.57 -7.15
N TRP A 97 8.15 -12.56 -7.00
CA TRP A 97 8.45 -13.17 -5.70
C TRP A 97 9.12 -12.21 -4.72
N ALA A 98 10.08 -11.41 -5.18
CA ALA A 98 10.68 -10.37 -4.35
C ALA A 98 9.63 -9.36 -3.85
N TYR A 99 8.65 -9.03 -4.70
CA TYR A 99 7.55 -8.15 -4.33
C TYR A 99 6.60 -8.77 -3.32
N VAL A 100 6.31 -10.08 -3.41
CA VAL A 100 5.54 -10.79 -2.37
C VAL A 100 6.27 -10.76 -1.03
N LEU A 101 7.58 -11.02 -1.01
CA LEU A 101 8.37 -10.91 0.22
C LEU A 101 8.39 -9.49 0.78
N TYR A 102 8.50 -8.49 -0.09
CA TYR A 102 8.40 -7.09 0.27
C TYR A 102 7.04 -6.76 0.91
N THR A 103 5.93 -7.18 0.31
CA THR A 103 4.60 -6.88 0.86
C THR A 103 4.36 -7.59 2.19
N LEU A 104 4.80 -8.83 2.35
CA LEU A 104 4.73 -9.54 3.63
C LEU A 104 5.55 -8.84 4.72
N THR A 105 6.77 -8.42 4.39
CA THR A 105 7.64 -7.70 5.33
C THR A 105 7.05 -6.34 5.70
N ALA A 106 6.52 -5.61 4.70
CA ALA A 106 5.87 -4.32 4.91
C ALA A 106 4.61 -4.45 5.79
N LEU A 107 3.82 -5.52 5.63
CA LEU A 107 2.68 -5.81 6.49
C LEU A 107 3.11 -6.04 7.93
N VAL A 108 4.12 -6.88 8.18
CA VAL A 108 4.63 -7.10 9.54
C VAL A 108 5.11 -5.77 10.14
N PHE A 109 5.86 -4.99 9.37
CA PHE A 109 6.38 -3.69 9.80
C PHE A 109 5.27 -2.69 10.17
N ILE A 110 4.20 -2.62 9.37
CA ILE A 110 3.11 -1.68 9.65
C ILE A 110 2.34 -2.06 10.93
N TYR A 111 2.15 -3.36 11.19
CA TYR A 111 1.52 -3.83 12.43
C TYR A 111 2.40 -3.59 13.66
N LEU A 112 3.72 -3.80 13.55
CA LEU A 112 4.64 -3.47 14.63
C LEU A 112 4.70 -1.96 14.90
N SER A 113 4.61 -1.15 13.85
CA SER A 113 4.59 0.31 13.97
C SER A 113 3.40 0.80 14.81
N VAL A 114 2.22 0.19 14.66
CA VAL A 114 1.05 0.48 15.50
C VAL A 114 1.37 0.29 16.99
N GLY A 115 2.19 -0.70 17.35
CA GLY A 115 2.60 -0.92 18.74
C GLY A 115 3.45 0.18 19.35
N VAL A 116 4.17 0.93 18.53
CA VAL A 116 4.94 2.11 18.97
C VAL A 116 4.06 3.36 18.97
N PHE A 117 3.24 3.54 17.95
CA PHE A 117 2.45 4.77 17.77
C PHE A 117 1.22 4.85 18.65
N LEU A 118 0.56 3.73 18.92
CA LEU A 118 -0.69 3.73 19.66
C LEU A 118 -0.49 4.20 21.11
N PRO A 119 0.49 3.70 21.89
CA PRO A 119 0.77 4.23 23.22
C PRO A 119 1.21 5.70 23.19
N ALA A 120 2.01 6.10 22.19
CA ALA A 120 2.45 7.48 22.03
C ALA A 120 1.27 8.43 21.78
N ALA A 121 0.31 8.03 20.94
CA ALA A 121 -0.90 8.80 20.67
C ALA A 121 -1.78 8.95 21.93
N PHE A 122 -1.94 7.87 22.71
CA PHE A 122 -2.68 7.90 23.97
C PHE A 122 -2.00 8.78 25.03
N SER A 123 -0.67 8.76 25.09
CA SER A 123 0.09 9.63 25.98
C SER A 123 -0.11 11.12 25.69
N VAL A 124 -0.29 11.51 24.42
CA VAL A 124 -0.55 12.92 24.05
C VAL A 124 -1.90 13.41 24.56
N ILE A 125 -2.90 12.51 24.68
CA ILE A 125 -4.22 12.83 25.23
C ILE A 125 -4.33 12.57 26.74
N GLY A 126 -3.21 12.31 27.42
CA GLY A 126 -3.14 12.14 28.88
C GLY A 126 -3.57 10.75 29.38
N LEU A 127 -3.78 9.78 28.48
CA LEU A 127 -4.12 8.41 28.83
C LEU A 127 -2.84 7.56 28.84
N ASN A 128 -2.44 7.09 30.02
CA ASN A 128 -1.36 6.10 30.14
C ASN A 128 -1.93 4.72 29.84
N THR A 129 -1.80 4.28 28.58
CA THR A 129 -2.20 2.94 28.15
C THR A 129 -1.07 1.94 28.32
N PRO A 130 -1.35 0.69 28.73
CA PRO A 130 -0.33 -0.35 28.82
C PRO A 130 0.26 -0.74 27.45
N ASP A 131 1.57 -1.04 27.41
CA ASP A 131 2.34 -1.29 26.18
C ASP A 131 1.89 -2.50 25.34
N TRP A 132 1.05 -3.38 25.89
CA TRP A 132 0.47 -4.54 25.19
C TRP A 132 -0.92 -4.25 24.57
N LEU A 133 -1.49 -3.05 24.75
CA LEU A 133 -2.86 -2.72 24.27
C LEU A 133 -2.99 -2.76 22.75
N TRP A 134 -1.90 -2.57 22.00
CA TRP A 134 -1.92 -2.59 20.53
C TRP A 134 -2.15 -4.00 19.96
N LEU A 135 -1.70 -5.06 20.63
CA LEU A 135 -1.85 -6.45 20.19
C LEU A 135 -3.32 -6.85 19.96
N PRO A 136 -4.23 -6.71 20.95
CA PRO A 136 -5.64 -7.06 20.74
C PRO A 136 -6.31 -6.18 19.68
N ILE A 137 -5.93 -4.90 19.58
CA ILE A 137 -6.48 -3.99 18.56
C ILE A 137 -6.07 -4.43 17.16
N VAL A 138 -4.79 -4.74 16.96
CA VAL A 138 -4.29 -5.26 15.68
C VAL A 138 -5.01 -6.56 15.31
N ILE A 139 -5.15 -7.50 16.25
CA ILE A 139 -5.85 -8.77 16.02
C ILE A 139 -7.31 -8.52 15.60
N ILE A 140 -8.03 -7.66 16.31
CA ILE A 140 -9.41 -7.30 15.99
C ILE A 140 -9.49 -6.70 14.58
N VAL A 141 -8.62 -5.73 14.25
CA VAL A 141 -8.62 -5.07 12.94
C VAL A 141 -8.28 -6.06 11.82
N SER A 142 -7.28 -6.93 12.03
CA SER A 142 -6.90 -7.95 11.04
C SER A 142 -8.03 -8.96 10.82
N LEU A 143 -8.73 -9.37 11.88
CA LEU A 143 -9.88 -10.26 11.78
C LEU A 143 -11.05 -9.57 11.04
N PHE A 144 -11.42 -8.35 11.43
CA PHE A 144 -12.49 -7.60 10.76
C PHE A 144 -12.18 -7.31 9.28
N GLY A 145 -10.93 -6.94 8.96
CA GLY A 145 -10.46 -6.76 7.60
C GLY A 145 -10.50 -8.06 6.79
N GLY A 146 -10.07 -9.16 7.40
CA GLY A 146 -10.13 -10.51 6.81
C GLY A 146 -11.55 -10.98 6.54
N PHE A 147 -12.50 -10.76 7.46
CA PHE A 147 -13.90 -11.12 7.29
C PHE A 147 -14.59 -10.33 6.17
N LYS A 148 -14.35 -9.02 6.10
CA LYS A 148 -14.94 -8.18 5.03
C LYS A 148 -14.39 -8.53 3.65
N ASN A 149 -13.10 -8.89 3.56
CA ASN A 149 -12.47 -9.29 2.31
C ASN A 149 -12.83 -10.72 1.89
N SER A 150 -13.00 -11.63 2.85
CA SER A 150 -13.39 -13.04 2.60
C SER A 150 -14.87 -13.21 2.29
N GLY A 151 -15.74 -12.31 2.79
CA GLY A 151 -17.14 -12.25 2.39
C GLY A 151 -17.32 -11.86 0.92
N ALA A 152 -16.39 -11.11 0.33
CA ALA A 152 -16.45 -10.74 -1.10
C ALA A 152 -16.00 -11.88 -2.04
N THR A 153 -15.19 -12.83 -1.54
CA THR A 153 -14.76 -14.00 -2.31
C THR A 153 -15.75 -15.17 -2.25
N THR A 154 -16.46 -15.36 -1.13
CA THR A 154 -17.38 -16.50 -0.96
C THR A 154 -18.66 -16.44 -1.81
N TRP A 155 -19.19 -15.25 -2.13
CA TRP A 155 -20.37 -15.13 -3.01
C TRP A 155 -20.07 -15.35 -4.50
N LYS A 156 -18.80 -15.36 -4.92
CA LYS A 156 -18.40 -15.61 -6.32
C LYS A 156 -18.28 -17.09 -6.66
N GLU A 157 -17.96 -17.93 -5.69
CA GLU A 157 -17.86 -19.38 -5.90
C GLU A 157 -19.22 -20.10 -5.80
N MET A 158 -20.23 -19.45 -5.23
CA MET A 158 -21.59 -20.01 -5.08
C MET A 158 -22.57 -19.61 -6.19
N GLY A 159 -22.11 -18.90 -7.23
CA GLY A 159 -22.93 -18.40 -8.34
C GLY A 159 -22.56 -18.96 -9.72
N GLU A 160 -21.64 -19.93 -9.78
CA GLU A 160 -21.26 -20.66 -11.00
C GLU A 160 -21.61 -22.15 -10.87
N GLU A 161 -22.88 -22.44 -10.58
CA GLU A 161 -23.52 -23.72 -10.94
C GLU A 161 -24.66 -23.47 -11.93
#